data_AF-A0A060YZ88-F1
#
_entry.id   AF-A0A060YZ88-F1
#
_cell.length_a   1.000
_cell.length_b   1.000
_cell.length_c   1.000
_cell.angle_alpha   90.00
_cell.angle_beta   90.00
_cell.angle_gamma   90.00
#
_symmetry.space_group_name_H-M   'P 1'
#
loop_
_entity.id
_entity.type
_entity.pdbx_description
1 polymer ?
#
loop_
_entity_poly.entity_id
_entity_poly.type
_entity_poly.pdbx_seq_one_letter_code
_entity_poly.pdbx_strand_id
1 'polypeptide(L)'
;MDRHFLPTRSKQLMALASFPGAGNTWARHLIELATGFYTGSYYFDGSLYNKGFKGERDHWRSGRNVCIKTHESGKKEIEAFDASIVMIRNPYKALMAEFNRKYGGHIGFASQAHWRGKGETSANDTVPLLLCNYCCNYSVTTIVIALYITLFTLYLGLGLSQDVDKRLGYGLRLIGLLL
;
A
#
# COMPACT_ATOMS: atom_id res chain seq x y z
N MET A 1 -8.04 -23.69 -7.44
CA MET A 1 -6.61 -23.86 -7.16
C MET A 1 -6.41 -23.69 -5.68
N ASP A 2 -5.92 -24.72 -5.01
CA ASP A 2 -5.64 -24.67 -3.58
C ASP A 2 -4.35 -23.91 -3.33
N ARG A 3 -4.43 -22.92 -2.45
CA ARG A 3 -3.29 -22.11 -2.03
C ARG A 3 -2.69 -22.69 -0.76
N HIS A 4 -1.37 -22.58 -0.61
CA HIS A 4 -0.67 -23.12 0.52
C HIS A 4 0.40 -22.15 1.03
N PHE A 5 0.89 -22.40 2.24
CA PHE A 5 2.08 -21.70 2.73
C PHE A 5 3.31 -22.17 1.96
N LEU A 6 4.37 -21.35 1.95
CA LEU A 6 5.65 -21.76 1.38
C LEU A 6 6.11 -23.07 2.06
N PRO A 7 6.55 -24.08 1.28
CA PRO A 7 6.94 -25.38 1.81
C PRO A 7 8.19 -25.29 2.70
N THR A 8 9.04 -24.28 2.43
CA THR A 8 10.21 -23.92 3.23
C THR A 8 10.13 -22.46 3.61
N ARG A 9 10.55 -22.12 4.83
CA ARG A 9 10.60 -20.72 5.27
C ARG A 9 11.56 -19.92 4.37
N SER A 10 11.06 -18.83 3.78
CA SER A 10 11.86 -17.88 3.03
C SER A 10 12.93 -17.26 3.93
N LYS A 11 14.14 -17.14 3.39
CA LYS A 11 15.24 -16.40 4.02
C LYS A 11 15.14 -14.88 3.79
N GLN A 12 14.36 -14.47 2.80
CA GLN A 12 14.13 -13.07 2.47
C GLN A 12 12.70 -12.65 2.82
N LEU A 13 12.56 -11.50 3.45
CA LEU A 13 11.28 -10.91 3.80
C LEU A 13 10.92 -9.83 2.77
N MET A 14 9.96 -10.16 1.91
CA MET A 14 9.47 -9.26 0.87
C MET A 14 8.25 -8.48 1.35
N ALA A 15 8.32 -7.15 1.34
CA ALA A 15 7.16 -6.30 1.55
C ALA A 15 6.30 -6.18 0.29
N LEU A 16 4.99 -6.08 0.48
CA LEU A 16 4.05 -5.48 -0.46
C LEU A 16 3.61 -4.15 0.17
N ALA A 17 4.38 -3.10 -0.10
CA ALA A 17 4.24 -1.81 0.54
C ALA A 17 3.40 -0.86 -0.32
N SER A 18 2.49 -0.13 0.31
CA SER A 18 1.71 0.90 -0.39
C SER A 18 0.97 1.83 0.55
N PHE A 19 0.43 2.92 0.01
CA PHE A 19 -0.55 3.73 0.72
C PHE A 19 -1.89 2.96 0.90
N PRO A 20 -2.62 3.14 2.02
CA PRO A 20 -3.97 2.61 2.17
C PRO A 20 -4.88 2.99 0.98
N GLY A 21 -5.77 2.09 0.55
CA GLY A 21 -6.60 2.32 -0.64
C GLY A 21 -5.90 2.16 -2.00
N ALA A 22 -4.62 1.79 -2.05
CA ALA A 22 -3.89 1.53 -3.31
C ALA A 22 -4.22 0.17 -3.99
N GLY A 23 -5.10 -0.65 -3.40
CA GLY A 23 -5.55 -1.92 -4.02
C GLY A 23 -4.84 -3.19 -3.51
N ASN A 24 -4.22 -3.16 -2.32
CA ASN A 24 -3.47 -4.30 -1.77
C ASN A 24 -4.24 -5.62 -1.74
N THR A 25 -5.51 -5.63 -1.33
CA THR A 25 -6.30 -6.88 -1.24
C THR A 25 -6.42 -7.54 -2.61
N TRP A 26 -6.58 -6.75 -3.67
CA TRP A 26 -6.64 -7.25 -5.03
C TRP A 26 -5.27 -7.77 -5.51
N ALA A 27 -4.20 -7.00 -5.31
CA ALA A 27 -2.86 -7.44 -5.68
C ALA A 27 -2.43 -8.72 -4.96
N ARG A 28 -2.72 -8.82 -3.66
CA ARG A 28 -2.51 -10.05 -2.88
C ARG A 28 -3.26 -11.22 -3.50
N HIS A 29 -4.53 -11.04 -3.85
CA HIS A 29 -5.32 -12.09 -4.49
C HIS A 29 -4.70 -12.55 -5.81
N LEU A 30 -4.23 -11.63 -6.65
CA LEU A 30 -3.54 -11.97 -7.89
C LEU A 30 -2.23 -12.72 -7.67
N ILE A 31 -1.39 -12.27 -6.73
CA ILE A 31 -0.13 -12.94 -6.36
C ILE A 31 -0.44 -14.35 -5.86
N GLU A 32 -1.43 -14.49 -5.00
CA GLU A 32 -1.89 -15.75 -4.44
C GLU A 32 -2.39 -16.73 -5.51
N LEU A 33 -3.12 -16.25 -6.52
CA LEU A 33 -3.57 -17.05 -7.66
C LEU A 33 -2.43 -17.41 -8.62
N ALA A 34 -1.54 -16.46 -8.90
CA ALA A 34 -0.43 -16.63 -9.85
C ALA A 34 0.66 -17.56 -9.31
N THR A 35 0.91 -17.52 -8.00
CA THR A 35 2.00 -18.28 -7.37
C THR A 35 1.52 -19.56 -6.67
N GLY A 36 0.22 -19.63 -6.31
CA GLY A 36 -0.31 -20.70 -5.47
C GLY A 36 0.08 -20.57 -3.98
N PHE A 37 0.81 -19.52 -3.58
CA PHE A 37 1.27 -19.32 -2.21
C PHE A 37 0.53 -18.18 -1.51
N TYR A 38 0.25 -18.35 -0.22
CA TYR A 38 -0.39 -17.31 0.59
C TYR A 38 0.48 -16.06 0.75
N THR A 39 -0.19 -14.92 0.79
CA THR A 39 0.40 -13.64 1.18
C THR A 39 0.09 -13.34 2.65
N GLY A 40 1.07 -12.79 3.35
CA GLY A 40 0.94 -12.35 4.73
C GLY A 40 0.54 -10.88 4.82
N SER A 41 0.32 -10.43 6.05
CA SER A 41 0.05 -9.04 6.37
C SER A 41 0.80 -8.67 7.65
N TYR A 42 1.32 -7.46 7.70
CA TYR A 42 1.89 -6.88 8.93
C TYR A 42 0.83 -6.74 10.04
N TYR A 43 -0.44 -6.64 9.63
CA TYR A 43 -1.61 -6.53 10.50
C TYR A 43 -2.43 -7.82 10.47
N PHE A 44 -3.36 -7.95 11.42
CA PHE A 44 -4.34 -9.02 11.42
C PHE A 44 -5.76 -8.49 11.15
N ASP A 45 -6.37 -8.97 10.08
CA ASP A 45 -7.78 -8.74 9.74
C ASP A 45 -8.56 -10.06 9.67
N GLY A 46 -9.40 -10.31 10.68
CA GLY A 46 -10.22 -11.52 10.76
C GLY A 46 -11.25 -11.67 9.62
N SER A 47 -11.73 -10.57 9.05
CA SER A 47 -12.67 -10.60 7.92
C SER A 47 -11.97 -11.11 6.66
N LEU A 48 -10.75 -10.63 6.38
CA LEU A 48 -9.95 -11.12 5.26
C LEU A 48 -9.54 -12.58 5.45
N TYR A 49 -9.17 -12.98 6.68
CA TYR A 49 -8.87 -14.38 6.99
C TYR A 49 -10.05 -15.32 6.67
N ASN A 50 -11.26 -14.92 7.08
CA ASN A 50 -12.48 -15.68 6.82
C ASN A 50 -12.80 -15.75 5.31
N LYS A 51 -12.41 -14.74 4.55
CA LYS A 51 -12.52 -14.70 3.07
C LYS A 51 -11.40 -15.43 2.33
N GLY A 52 -10.48 -16.09 3.04
CA GLY A 52 -9.49 -16.99 2.45
C GLY A 52 -8.05 -16.45 2.40
N PHE A 53 -7.77 -15.26 2.94
CA PHE A 53 -6.39 -14.78 3.13
C PHE A 53 -5.79 -15.43 4.38
N LYS A 54 -5.40 -16.70 4.27
CA LYS A 54 -4.98 -17.50 5.43
C LYS A 54 -3.70 -16.99 6.10
N GLY A 55 -2.85 -16.27 5.35
CA GLY A 55 -1.65 -15.60 5.87
C GLY A 55 -1.91 -14.44 6.83
N GLU A 56 -3.15 -13.95 6.99
CA GLU A 56 -3.51 -12.90 7.96
C GLU A 56 -3.20 -13.29 9.41
N ARG A 57 -3.38 -14.57 9.77
CA ARG A 57 -3.14 -15.05 11.13
C ARG A 57 -1.68 -15.45 11.38
N ASP A 58 -0.85 -15.45 10.34
CA ASP A 58 0.54 -15.84 10.49
C ASP A 58 1.36 -14.65 10.97
N HIS A 59 2.39 -14.91 11.78
CA HIS A 59 3.30 -13.85 12.16
C HIS A 59 4.02 -13.35 10.90
N TRP A 60 4.04 -12.03 10.68
CA TRP A 60 4.56 -11.46 9.43
C TRP A 60 6.03 -11.81 9.15
N ARG A 61 6.82 -12.11 10.19
CA ARG A 61 8.20 -12.64 10.09
C ARG A 61 8.34 -14.17 10.04
N SER A 62 7.25 -14.92 9.85
CA SER A 62 7.30 -16.40 9.87
C SER A 62 8.12 -17.00 8.72
N GLY A 63 8.31 -16.24 7.64
CA GLY A 63 8.92 -16.71 6.39
C GLY A 63 8.03 -17.69 5.60
N ARG A 64 6.77 -17.92 6.01
CA ARG A 64 5.89 -18.91 5.35
C ARG A 64 5.00 -18.33 4.25
N ASN A 65 5.04 -17.01 4.04
CA ASN A 65 4.24 -16.30 3.05
C ASN A 65 5.14 -15.73 1.95
N VAL A 66 4.62 -15.60 0.73
CA VAL A 66 5.39 -15.14 -0.43
C VAL A 66 5.77 -13.65 -0.34
N CYS A 67 4.89 -12.82 0.23
CA CYS A 67 5.17 -11.42 0.55
C CYS A 67 4.25 -10.95 1.68
N ILE A 68 4.59 -9.83 2.32
CA ILE A 68 3.90 -9.27 3.48
C ILE A 68 3.35 -7.88 3.16
N LYS A 69 2.02 -7.74 3.16
CA LYS A 69 1.38 -6.44 3.00
C LYS A 69 1.68 -5.51 4.17
N THR A 70 2.05 -4.26 3.89
CA THR A 70 2.28 -3.23 4.90
C THR A 70 1.93 -1.82 4.41
N HIS A 71 1.55 -0.93 5.34
CA HIS A 71 1.49 0.52 5.11
C HIS A 71 2.55 1.26 5.91
N GLU A 72 3.34 0.53 6.70
CA GLU A 72 4.37 1.11 7.54
C GLU A 72 5.52 1.64 6.69
N SER A 73 5.92 2.88 6.96
CA SER A 73 7.01 3.58 6.28
C SER A 73 8.05 4.13 7.24
N GLY A 74 8.00 3.71 8.51
CA GLY A 74 9.04 4.07 9.47
C GLY A 74 10.35 3.38 9.12
N LYS A 75 11.47 4.01 9.50
CA LYS A 75 12.81 3.52 9.18
C LYS A 75 13.01 2.08 9.65
N LYS A 76 12.57 1.76 10.88
CA LYS A 76 12.70 0.42 11.47
C LYS A 76 11.90 -0.62 10.69
N GLU A 77 10.73 -0.25 10.22
CA GLU A 77 9.83 -1.12 9.47
C GLU A 77 10.36 -1.34 8.06
N ILE A 78 10.90 -0.31 7.40
CA ILE A 78 11.57 -0.42 6.10
C ILE A 78 12.80 -1.32 6.21
N GLU A 79 13.68 -1.09 7.20
CA GLU A 79 14.89 -1.89 7.44
C GLU A 79 14.60 -3.33 7.87
N ALA A 80 13.36 -3.65 8.27
CA ALA A 80 12.96 -5.01 8.60
C ALA A 80 12.69 -5.89 7.38
N PHE A 81 12.55 -5.31 6.18
CA PHE A 81 12.31 -6.04 4.93
C PHE A 81 13.56 -6.02 4.05
N ASP A 82 13.86 -7.16 3.43
CA ASP A 82 15.02 -7.29 2.52
C ASP A 82 14.74 -6.69 1.14
N ALA A 83 13.47 -6.70 0.73
CA ALA A 83 13.01 -6.17 -0.55
C ALA A 83 11.55 -5.71 -0.47
N SER A 84 11.12 -4.91 -1.44
CA SER A 84 9.73 -4.41 -1.49
C SER A 84 9.19 -4.36 -2.91
N ILE A 85 7.96 -4.84 -3.06
CA ILE A 85 7.08 -4.49 -4.17
C ILE A 85 6.28 -3.26 -3.69
N VAL A 86 6.52 -2.12 -4.33
CA VAL A 86 5.84 -0.86 -4.00
C VAL A 86 4.68 -0.64 -4.95
N MET A 87 3.45 -0.61 -4.42
CA MET A 87 2.28 -0.27 -5.23
C MET A 87 1.97 1.22 -5.14
N ILE A 88 1.79 1.84 -6.30
CA ILE A 88 1.45 3.26 -6.44
C ILE A 88 0.12 3.35 -7.19
N ARG A 89 -0.82 4.13 -6.64
CA ARG A 89 -2.12 4.44 -7.24
C ARG A 89 -2.29 5.95 -7.27
N ASN A 90 -3.07 6.47 -8.21
CA ASN A 90 -3.48 7.88 -8.21
C ASN A 90 -3.91 8.33 -6.80
N PRO A 91 -3.29 9.36 -6.21
CA PRO A 91 -3.44 9.69 -4.80
C PRO A 91 -4.87 10.09 -4.44
N TYR A 92 -5.55 10.84 -5.31
CA TYR A 92 -6.96 11.20 -5.10
C TYR A 92 -7.83 9.94 -5.01
N LYS A 93 -7.69 9.01 -5.95
CA LYS A 93 -8.46 7.75 -5.94
C LYS A 93 -8.13 6.87 -4.73
N ALA A 94 -6.86 6.83 -4.31
CA ALA A 94 -6.44 6.08 -3.12
C ALA A 94 -7.06 6.65 -1.84
N LEU A 95 -7.05 7.99 -1.70
CA LEU A 95 -7.70 8.69 -0.59
C LEU A 95 -9.20 8.45 -0.54
N MET A 96 -9.90 8.55 -1.68
CA MET A 96 -11.34 8.27 -1.75
C MET A 96 -11.65 6.81 -1.36
N ALA A 97 -10.84 5.86 -1.83
CA ALA A 97 -11.01 4.46 -1.48
C ALA A 97 -10.77 4.19 0.01
N GLU A 98 -9.75 4.83 0.60
CA GLU A 98 -9.45 4.70 2.02
C GLU A 98 -10.55 5.31 2.90
N PHE A 99 -11.11 6.46 2.50
CA PHE A 99 -12.25 7.04 3.19
C PHE A 99 -13.46 6.11 3.16
N ASN A 100 -13.80 5.60 1.98
CA ASN A 100 -14.88 4.62 1.83
C ASN A 100 -14.63 3.37 2.68
N ARG A 101 -13.38 2.89 2.76
CA ARG A 101 -13.03 1.76 3.63
C ARG A 101 -13.27 2.06 5.11
N LYS A 102 -12.90 3.25 5.58
CA LYS A 102 -13.04 3.64 6.99
C LYS A 102 -14.49 3.81 7.43
N TYR A 103 -15.33 4.39 6.57
CA TYR A 103 -16.70 4.75 6.94
C TYR A 103 -17.79 3.86 6.31
N GLY A 104 -17.44 3.04 5.32
CA GLY A 104 -18.32 2.07 4.64
C GLY A 104 -17.83 0.62 4.72
N GLY A 105 -16.65 0.36 5.30
CA GLY A 105 -16.05 -0.98 5.38
C GLY A 105 -15.36 -1.42 4.08
N HIS A 106 -14.77 -2.62 4.09
CA HIS A 106 -13.88 -3.10 3.03
C HIS A 106 -14.48 -3.17 1.61
N ILE A 107 -15.80 -3.24 1.49
CA ILE A 107 -16.52 -3.37 0.20
C ILE A 107 -17.61 -2.29 0.04
N GLY A 108 -17.73 -1.37 0.99
CA GLY A 108 -18.81 -0.39 1.01
C GLY A 108 -18.33 1.02 0.70
N PHE A 109 -19.30 1.91 0.54
CA PHE A 109 -19.08 3.34 0.35
C PHE A 109 -19.47 4.10 1.61
N ALA A 110 -18.73 5.16 1.91
CA ALA A 110 -19.14 6.08 2.95
C ALA A 110 -20.44 6.77 2.55
N SER A 111 -21.42 6.82 3.45
CA SER A 111 -22.67 7.53 3.20
C SER A 111 -22.43 9.03 3.00
N GLN A 112 -23.31 9.73 2.28
CA GLN A 112 -23.15 11.15 2.01
C GLN A 112 -23.06 12.03 3.27
N ALA A 113 -23.57 11.55 4.41
CA ALA A 113 -23.42 12.24 5.69
C ALA A 113 -21.95 12.35 6.14
N HIS A 114 -21.13 11.33 5.88
CA HIS A 114 -19.71 11.34 6.24
C HIS A 114 -18.90 12.31 5.37
N TRP A 115 -19.35 12.53 4.13
CA TRP A 115 -18.77 13.49 3.21
C TRP A 115 -19.21 14.93 3.47
N ARG A 116 -19.93 15.24 4.55
CA ARG A 116 -20.24 16.64 4.91
C ARG A 116 -19.47 16.98 6.18
N GLY A 117 -18.51 17.90 6.08
CA GLY A 117 -17.76 18.39 7.24
C GLY A 117 -18.68 19.09 8.24
N LYS A 118 -18.26 19.19 9.51
CA LYS A 118 -18.94 20.08 10.48
C LYS A 118 -18.71 21.54 10.05
N GLY A 119 -19.55 22.06 9.15
CA GLY A 119 -19.59 23.48 8.80
C GLY A 119 -19.61 23.83 7.31
N GLU A 120 -19.55 22.89 6.36
CA GLU A 120 -19.46 23.23 4.93
C GLU A 120 -20.60 22.64 4.08
N THR A 121 -21.11 23.47 3.18
CA THR A 121 -22.35 23.30 2.41
C THR A 121 -22.17 22.58 1.07
N SER A 122 -20.99 22.05 0.75
CA SER A 122 -20.76 21.32 -0.51
C SER A 122 -19.84 20.10 -0.35
N ALA A 123 -20.19 19.00 -1.04
CA ALA A 123 -19.41 17.76 -1.06
C ALA A 123 -18.04 17.90 -1.78
N ASN A 124 -17.81 19.04 -2.47
CA ASN A 124 -16.57 19.29 -3.19
C ASN A 124 -15.45 19.80 -2.26
N ASP A 125 -15.79 20.35 -1.09
CA ASP A 125 -14.84 20.97 -0.15
C ASP A 125 -14.35 19.99 0.93
N THR A 126 -14.94 18.80 0.98
CA THR A 126 -14.69 17.81 2.02
C THR A 126 -13.49 16.91 1.75
N VAL A 127 -13.12 16.72 0.48
CA VAL A 127 -11.92 15.94 0.11
C VAL A 127 -10.64 16.64 0.59
N PRO A 128 -10.46 17.97 0.42
CA PRO A 128 -9.34 18.73 1.01
C PRO A 128 -9.26 18.69 2.54
N LEU A 129 -10.41 18.78 3.24
CA LEU A 129 -10.43 18.72 4.72
C LEU A 129 -10.19 17.31 5.27
N LEU A 130 -10.59 16.29 4.52
CA LEU A 130 -10.24 14.92 4.83
C LEU A 130 -8.74 14.69 4.64
N LEU A 131 -8.17 15.20 3.55
CA LEU A 131 -6.73 15.32 3.33
C LEU A 131 -6.04 15.96 4.55
N CYS A 132 -6.53 17.10 5.03
CA CYS A 132 -5.98 17.79 6.20
C CYS A 132 -6.04 16.94 7.48
N ASN A 133 -7.19 16.35 7.81
CA ASN A 133 -7.34 15.56 9.05
C ASN A 133 -6.68 14.16 9.01
N TYR A 134 -6.56 13.54 7.82
CA TYR A 134 -5.84 12.27 7.66
C TYR A 134 -4.31 12.47 7.59
N CYS A 135 -3.84 13.57 6.98
CA CYS A 135 -2.42 13.96 7.00
C CYS A 135 -1.90 14.27 8.42
N CYS A 136 -2.80 14.62 9.36
CA CYS A 136 -2.41 14.91 10.74
C CYS A 136 -2.18 13.67 11.63
N ASN A 137 -2.65 12.47 11.24
CA ASN A 137 -2.54 11.26 12.07
C ASN A 137 -1.67 10.13 11.47
N TYR A 138 -1.44 10.16 10.15
CA TYR A 138 -0.38 9.38 9.52
C TYR A 138 0.78 10.33 9.30
N SER A 139 1.87 10.17 10.05
CA SER A 139 3.10 10.94 9.84
C SER A 139 3.37 11.06 8.34
N VAL A 140 3.26 12.28 7.81
CA VAL A 140 4.01 12.98 6.75
C VAL A 140 4.87 12.15 5.76
N THR A 141 5.38 10.98 6.10
CA THR A 141 6.42 10.23 5.40
C THR A 141 5.99 9.57 4.08
N THR A 142 4.84 8.92 3.96
CA THR A 142 4.48 8.19 2.70
C THR A 142 3.86 9.09 1.62
N ILE A 143 3.08 10.09 2.04
CA ILE A 143 2.50 11.09 1.12
C ILE A 143 3.61 11.96 0.52
N VAL A 144 4.65 12.29 1.30
CA VAL A 144 5.85 13.00 0.84
C VAL A 144 6.72 12.14 -0.07
N ILE A 145 6.95 10.85 0.22
CA ILE A 145 7.77 9.97 -0.64
C ILE A 145 7.13 9.73 -2.01
N ALA A 146 5.81 9.56 -2.09
CA ALA A 146 5.13 9.37 -3.37
C ALA A 146 4.99 10.67 -4.19
N LEU A 147 4.78 11.83 -3.55
CA LEU A 147 4.87 13.13 -4.24
C LEU A 147 6.28 13.41 -4.77
N TYR A 148 7.34 13.00 -4.04
CA TYR A 148 8.74 13.17 -4.42
C TYR A 148 9.15 12.31 -5.63
N ILE A 149 8.72 11.05 -5.67
CA ILE A 149 8.98 10.15 -6.82
C ILE A 149 8.20 10.63 -8.07
N THR A 150 6.99 11.14 -7.87
CA THR A 150 6.15 11.64 -8.97
C THR A 150 6.69 12.97 -9.54
N LEU A 151 7.21 13.88 -8.70
CA LEU A 151 7.93 15.09 -9.16
C LEU A 151 9.27 14.76 -9.83
N PHE A 152 10.02 13.78 -9.31
CA PHE A 152 11.28 13.30 -9.89
C PHE A 152 11.08 12.68 -11.30
N THR A 153 10.00 11.94 -11.49
CA THR A 153 9.66 11.30 -12.77
C THR A 153 9.13 12.33 -13.79
N LEU A 154 8.43 13.38 -13.32
CA LEU A 154 8.03 14.51 -14.17
C LEU A 154 9.21 15.41 -14.58
N TYR A 155 10.23 15.61 -13.72
CA TYR A 155 11.47 16.36 -14.04
C TYR A 155 12.34 15.64 -15.09
N LEU A 156 12.41 14.31 -15.03
CA LEU A 156 13.10 13.48 -16.03
C LEU A 156 12.31 13.36 -17.34
N GLY A 157 10.97 13.33 -17.27
CA GLY A 157 10.09 13.23 -18.45
C GLY A 157 9.99 14.49 -19.32
N LEU A 158 10.39 15.66 -18.80
CA LEU A 158 10.37 16.94 -19.52
C LEU A 158 11.66 17.26 -20.29
N GLY A 159 12.64 16.35 -20.35
CA GLY A 159 13.77 16.44 -21.28
C GLY A 159 14.99 17.26 -20.85
N LEU A 160 15.21 17.52 -19.56
CA LEU A 160 16.46 18.10 -19.03
C LEU A 160 17.58 17.04 -18.81
N SER A 161 17.59 15.98 -19.62
CA SER A 161 18.32 14.74 -19.34
C SER A 161 19.60 14.62 -20.16
N GLN A 162 20.77 14.56 -19.49
CA GLN A 162 21.83 13.57 -19.73
C GLN A 162 22.52 13.26 -18.38
N ASP A 163 22.81 11.99 -18.10
CA ASP A 163 23.62 11.46 -16.97
C ASP A 163 22.98 11.17 -15.59
N VAL A 164 21.95 10.32 -15.52
CA VAL A 164 21.44 9.75 -14.24
C VAL A 164 21.47 8.22 -14.24
N ASP A 165 22.53 7.61 -14.77
CA ASP A 165 22.69 6.15 -14.78
C ASP A 165 23.63 5.62 -13.67
N LYS A 166 24.07 6.49 -12.75
CA LYS A 166 24.98 6.10 -11.66
C LYS A 166 24.68 6.91 -10.40
N ARG A 167 24.02 6.29 -9.43
CA ARG A 167 24.03 6.55 -7.96
C ARG A 167 22.63 6.53 -7.34
N LEU A 168 22.12 5.32 -7.09
CA LEU A 168 21.28 5.08 -5.91
C LEU A 168 21.90 3.91 -5.15
N GLY A 169 22.81 4.24 -4.25
CA GLY A 169 23.58 3.32 -3.40
C GLY A 169 22.79 2.72 -2.24
N TYR A 170 21.54 2.31 -2.49
CA TYR A 170 20.77 1.44 -1.60
C TYR A 170 20.11 0.41 -2.51
N GLY A 171 20.47 -0.87 -2.34
CA GLY A 171 20.15 -1.97 -3.25
C GLY A 171 18.67 -2.36 -3.39
N LEU A 172 17.75 -1.41 -3.45
CA LEU A 172 16.36 -1.64 -3.85
C LEU A 172 16.25 -1.63 -5.38
N ARG A 173 16.12 -2.81 -5.99
CA ARG A 173 15.61 -2.92 -7.36
C ARG A 173 14.12 -2.57 -7.34
N LEU A 174 13.75 -1.38 -7.82
CA LEU A 174 12.36 -1.03 -8.10
C LEU A 174 11.86 -1.86 -9.29
N ILE A 175 10.94 -2.79 -9.06
CA ILE A 175 10.08 -3.34 -10.12
C ILE A 175 8.74 -2.64 -9.96
N GLY A 176 8.53 -1.56 -10.72
CA GLY A 176 7.28 -0.81 -10.72
C GLY A 176 6.23 -1.48 -11.62
N LEU A 177 5.11 -1.91 -11.05
CA LEU A 177 3.89 -2.21 -11.80
C LEU A 177 2.93 -1.02 -11.59
N LEU A 178 2.73 -0.19 -12.62
CA LEU A 178 1.71 0.87 -12.60
C LEU A 178 0.32 0.23 -12.76
N LEU A 179 -0.58 0.48 -11.81
CA LEU A 179 -2.00 0.09 -11.83
C LEU A 179 -2.91 1.32 -11.68
#